data_AF-A0A946XXS7-F1
#
_entry.id   AF-A0A946XXS7-F1
#
_cell.length_a   1.000
_cell.length_b   1.000
_cell.length_c   1.000
_cell.angle_alpha   90.00
_cell.angle_beta   90.00
_cell.angle_gamma   90.00
#
_symmetry.space_group_name_H-M   'P 1'
#
loop_
_entity.id
_entity.type
_entity.pdbx_description
1 polymer ?
#
loop_
_entity_poly.entity_id
_entity_poly.type
_entity_poly.pdbx_seq_one_letter_code
_entity_poly.pdbx_strand_id
1 'polypeptide(L)'
;MHELSRGRATRNFVQLLDMSDYVVETELFPALVLDAYTAWNMELDVSDAQKSVMAAARGGAQGDYRSGMRGKIDNVVDCLSRFPRSKRATITIANEPMALHSNDAEAKCLREVHLYLDENGRLAGSAYFRAQAASVFPKNIHFIGSIMTEVAERLPQKPALGELFYVTTILVADRS
;
A
#
# COMPACT_ATOMS: atom_id res chain seq x y z
N MET A 1 -11.44 10.69 -22.78
CA MET A 1 -11.82 9.74 -21.70
C MET A 1 -11.78 8.36 -22.33
N HIS A 2 -10.63 7.68 -22.28
CA HIS A 2 -10.46 6.38 -22.94
C HIS A 2 -11.10 5.30 -22.07
N GLU A 3 -12.06 4.57 -22.64
CA GLU A 3 -12.68 3.39 -22.06
C GLU A 3 -11.61 2.38 -21.65
N LEU A 4 -11.42 2.23 -20.33
CA LEU A 4 -10.65 1.14 -19.74
C LEU A 4 -11.49 -0.14 -19.59
N SER A 5 -12.73 -0.19 -20.09
CA SER A 5 -13.54 -1.40 -20.07
C SER A 5 -13.17 -2.31 -21.25
N ARG A 6 -12.74 -3.54 -20.95
CA ARG A 6 -12.33 -4.67 -21.86
C ARG A 6 -10.85 -4.73 -22.32
N GLY A 7 -9.96 -3.87 -21.82
CA GLY A 7 -8.57 -3.78 -22.27
C GLY A 7 -7.65 -4.90 -21.75
N ARG A 8 -6.76 -5.41 -22.62
CA ARG A 8 -5.65 -6.32 -22.29
C ARG A 8 -4.90 -5.84 -21.03
N ALA A 9 -4.58 -6.78 -20.15
CA ALA A 9 -3.71 -6.49 -19.01
C ALA A 9 -2.36 -5.91 -19.45
N THR A 10 -1.92 -4.84 -18.81
CA THR A 10 -0.57 -4.29 -18.98
C THR A 10 0.39 -5.08 -18.10
N ARG A 11 1.49 -5.57 -18.66
CA ARG A 11 2.52 -6.31 -17.92
C ARG A 11 3.64 -5.37 -17.47
N ASN A 12 4.15 -5.61 -16.26
CA ASN A 12 5.29 -4.87 -15.69
C ASN A 12 5.11 -3.35 -15.73
N PHE A 13 3.96 -2.88 -15.30
CA PHE A 13 3.70 -1.44 -15.18
C PHE A 13 4.56 -0.86 -14.05
N VAL A 14 5.17 0.29 -14.31
CA VAL A 14 5.97 1.04 -13.36
C VAL A 14 5.54 2.50 -13.36
N GLN A 15 5.60 3.14 -12.20
CA GLN A 15 5.36 4.57 -12.06
C GLN A 15 6.16 5.13 -10.89
N LEU A 16 6.59 6.39 -11.01
CA LEU A 16 7.12 7.16 -9.89
C LEU A 16 6.02 8.10 -9.38
N LEU A 17 5.75 8.04 -8.09
CA LEU A 17 4.69 8.82 -7.45
C LEU A 17 5.29 9.77 -6.43
N ASP A 18 4.93 11.05 -6.46
CA ASP A 18 5.23 11.97 -5.36
C ASP A 18 4.27 11.66 -4.20
N MET A 19 4.83 11.30 -3.05
CA MET A 19 4.04 10.95 -1.86
C MET A 19 3.85 12.15 -0.92
N SER A 20 4.23 13.38 -1.31
CA SER A 20 3.90 14.56 -0.50
C SER A 20 2.39 14.83 -0.43
N ASP A 21 1.64 14.38 -1.44
CA ASP A 21 0.18 14.44 -1.50
C ASP A 21 -0.37 13.15 -2.12
N TYR A 22 -0.54 12.13 -1.28
CA TYR A 22 -0.95 10.79 -1.73
C TYR A 22 -2.46 10.54 -1.64
N VAL A 23 -3.24 11.53 -1.19
CA VAL A 23 -4.69 11.38 -0.99
C VAL A 23 -5.39 11.66 -2.31
N VAL A 24 -5.97 10.62 -2.90
CA VAL A 24 -6.74 10.74 -4.16
C VAL A 24 -8.15 10.26 -3.90
N GLU A 25 -9.10 11.18 -3.76
CA GLU A 25 -10.50 10.83 -3.59
C GLU A 25 -11.18 10.51 -4.93
N THR A 26 -12.05 9.50 -4.91
CA THR A 26 -12.89 9.14 -6.06
C THR A 26 -14.28 8.76 -5.56
N GLU A 27 -15.27 8.63 -6.44
CA GLU A 27 -16.59 8.13 -6.06
C GLU A 27 -16.54 6.75 -5.38
N LEU A 28 -15.60 5.90 -5.81
CA LEU A 28 -15.40 4.57 -5.22
C LEU A 28 -14.65 4.63 -3.88
N PHE A 29 -13.77 5.62 -3.72
CA PHE A 29 -12.88 5.82 -2.57
C PHE A 29 -12.92 7.28 -2.06
N PRO A 30 -14.02 7.72 -1.43
CA PRO A 30 -14.03 8.96 -0.67
C PRO A 30 -13.17 8.83 0.59
N ALA A 31 -12.80 9.94 1.21
CA ALA A 31 -11.88 10.00 2.36
C ALA A 31 -12.20 8.97 3.47
N LEU A 32 -13.45 8.91 3.93
CA LEU A 32 -13.86 7.97 4.98
C LEU A 32 -13.56 6.49 4.62
N VAL A 33 -13.64 6.15 3.34
CA VAL A 33 -13.35 4.79 2.86
C VAL A 33 -11.85 4.54 2.84
N LEU A 34 -11.07 5.51 2.34
CA LEU A 34 -9.61 5.44 2.37
C LEU A 34 -9.11 5.24 3.81
N ASP A 35 -9.63 6.03 4.74
CA ASP A 35 -9.31 5.95 6.17
C ASP A 35 -9.71 4.60 6.77
N ALA A 36 -10.93 4.12 6.49
CA ALA A 36 -11.43 2.85 7.03
C ALA A 36 -10.53 1.66 6.63
N TYR A 37 -10.18 1.55 5.35
CA TYR A 37 -9.32 0.47 4.86
C TYR A 37 -7.88 0.59 5.35
N THR A 38 -7.39 1.82 5.47
CA THR A 38 -6.04 2.08 5.97
C THR A 38 -5.95 1.73 7.45
N ALA A 39 -6.87 2.23 8.28
CA ALA A 39 -6.94 1.89 9.70
C ALA A 39 -7.06 0.37 9.90
N TRP A 40 -7.93 -0.29 9.13
CA TRP A 40 -8.05 -1.74 9.17
C TRP A 40 -6.72 -2.44 8.87
N ASN A 41 -6.05 -2.09 7.78
CA ASN A 41 -4.81 -2.73 7.35
C ASN A 41 -3.59 -2.36 8.21
N MET A 42 -3.61 -1.22 8.90
CA MET A 42 -2.55 -0.79 9.83
C MET A 42 -2.75 -1.32 11.26
N GLU A 43 -3.70 -2.21 11.48
CA GLU A 43 -4.07 -2.72 12.82
C GLU A 43 -4.48 -1.61 13.79
N LEU A 44 -5.10 -0.55 13.28
CA LEU A 44 -5.71 0.50 14.09
C LEU A 44 -7.16 0.15 14.42
N ASP A 45 -7.70 0.89 15.38
CA ASP A 45 -9.12 0.81 15.72
C ASP A 45 -9.96 1.40 14.58
N VAL A 46 -11.04 0.68 14.25
CA VAL A 46 -11.97 1.07 13.19
C VAL A 46 -13.31 1.39 13.83
N SER A 47 -13.77 2.62 13.67
CA SER A 47 -15.06 3.08 14.19
C SER A 47 -16.24 2.40 13.48
N ASP A 48 -17.44 2.46 14.07
CA ASP A 48 -18.63 1.88 13.44
C ASP A 48 -19.01 2.57 12.13
N ALA A 49 -18.78 3.88 12.03
CA ALA A 49 -18.92 4.63 10.78
C ALA A 49 -17.98 4.08 9.70
N GLN A 50 -16.70 3.84 10.03
CA GLN A 50 -15.74 3.26 9.09
C GLN A 50 -16.10 1.82 8.70
N LYS A 51 -16.54 0.98 9.65
CA LYS A 51 -17.00 -0.39 9.34
C LYS A 51 -18.15 -0.40 8.34
N SER A 52 -19.08 0.56 8.44
CA SER A 52 -20.26 0.64 7.57
C SER A 52 -19.94 0.85 6.08
N VAL A 53 -18.74 1.36 5.77
CA VAL A 53 -18.32 1.65 4.38
C VAL A 53 -17.37 0.60 3.80
N MET A 54 -17.02 -0.44 4.56
CA MET A 54 -16.18 -1.53 4.10
C MET A 54 -17.01 -2.56 3.31
N ALA A 55 -16.60 -2.84 2.07
CA ALA A 55 -17.26 -3.78 1.16
C ALA A 55 -16.26 -4.60 0.34
N ALA A 56 -16.62 -5.85 -0.02
CA ALA A 56 -15.74 -6.74 -0.77
C ALA A 56 -15.31 -6.18 -2.15
N ALA A 57 -16.18 -5.40 -2.81
CA ALA A 57 -15.90 -4.76 -4.09
C ALA A 57 -14.68 -3.79 -4.04
N ARG A 58 -14.33 -3.26 -2.86
CA ARG A 58 -13.24 -2.29 -2.65
C ARG A 58 -11.90 -2.95 -2.33
N GLY A 59 -11.73 -4.21 -2.73
CA GLY A 59 -10.46 -4.96 -2.69
C GLY A 59 -10.50 -6.30 -1.97
N GLY A 60 -11.60 -6.62 -1.28
CA GLY A 60 -11.88 -7.94 -0.71
C GLY A 60 -10.71 -8.54 0.08
N ALA A 61 -10.63 -9.87 0.12
CA ALA A 61 -9.59 -10.58 0.86
C ALA A 61 -8.17 -10.40 0.27
N GLN A 62 -8.03 -10.16 -1.03
CA GLN A 62 -6.74 -9.90 -1.69
C GLN A 62 -6.08 -8.59 -1.23
N GLY A 63 -6.89 -7.63 -0.75
CA GLY A 63 -6.46 -6.33 -0.26
C GLY A 63 -6.45 -6.19 1.27
N ASP A 64 -6.58 -7.30 2.00
CA ASP A 64 -6.44 -7.35 3.46
C ASP A 64 -4.97 -7.66 3.82
N TYR A 65 -4.29 -6.64 4.35
CA TYR A 65 -2.87 -6.68 4.70
C TYR A 65 -2.65 -6.60 6.22
N ARG A 66 -3.74 -6.67 7.00
CA ARG A 66 -3.75 -6.37 8.44
C ARG A 66 -2.72 -7.17 9.23
N SER A 67 -2.61 -8.47 8.98
CA SER A 67 -1.83 -9.39 9.81
C SER A 67 -0.38 -8.92 10.08
N GLY A 68 -0.13 -8.57 11.34
CA GLY A 68 1.17 -8.19 11.88
C GLY A 68 1.70 -6.86 11.35
N MET A 69 0.84 -6.00 10.77
CA MET A 69 1.27 -4.75 10.16
C MET A 69 1.95 -3.82 11.16
N ARG A 70 1.44 -3.71 12.38
CA ARG A 70 2.04 -2.84 13.41
C ARG A 70 3.48 -3.23 13.70
N GLY A 71 3.73 -4.52 13.93
CA GLY A 71 5.09 -5.03 14.17
C GLY A 71 6.03 -4.86 12.97
N LYS A 72 5.50 -4.93 11.72
CA LYS A 72 6.28 -4.66 10.51
C LYS A 72 6.71 -3.19 10.43
N ILE A 73 5.80 -2.27 10.75
CA ILE A 73 6.10 -0.82 10.83
C ILE A 73 7.12 -0.57 11.94
N ASP A 74 6.97 -1.17 13.12
CA ASP A 74 7.90 -1.03 14.24
C ASP A 74 9.33 -1.46 13.84
N ASN A 75 9.46 -2.57 13.12
CA ASN A 75 10.75 -3.04 12.60
C ASN A 75 11.39 -2.07 11.60
N VAL A 76 10.59 -1.46 10.72
CA VAL A 76 11.09 -0.42 9.80
C VAL A 76 11.60 0.79 10.57
N VAL A 77 10.82 1.27 11.56
CA VAL A 77 11.20 2.41 12.39
C VAL A 77 12.49 2.12 13.16
N ASP A 78 12.63 0.96 13.81
CA ASP A 78 13.89 0.56 14.47
C ASP A 78 15.06 0.54 13.49
N CYS A 79 14.85 -0.07 12.31
CA CYS A 79 15.87 -0.21 11.28
C CYS A 79 16.39 1.14 10.81
N LEU A 80 15.50 2.04 10.40
CA LEU A 80 15.89 3.36 9.87
C LEU A 80 16.37 4.33 10.95
N SER A 81 15.88 4.19 12.19
CA SER A 81 16.36 5.01 13.31
C SER A 81 17.82 4.69 13.68
N ARG A 82 18.19 3.40 13.64
CA ARG A 82 19.53 2.93 14.03
C ARG A 82 20.50 2.85 12.86
N PHE A 83 19.97 2.55 11.68
CA PHE A 83 20.74 2.34 10.45
C PHE A 83 20.07 3.09 9.28
N PRO A 84 20.18 4.43 9.21
CA PRO A 84 19.48 5.24 8.20
C PRO A 84 19.79 4.88 6.73
N ARG A 85 20.93 4.22 6.48
CA ARG A 85 21.35 3.75 5.14
C ARG A 85 21.08 2.26 4.92
N SER A 86 20.30 1.62 5.79
CA SER A 86 19.97 0.21 5.69
C SER A 86 19.14 -0.07 4.45
N LYS A 87 19.42 -1.21 3.81
CA LYS A 87 18.65 -1.75 2.68
C LYS A 87 17.63 -2.81 3.12
N ARG A 88 17.33 -2.86 4.43
CA ARG A 88 16.53 -3.92 5.08
C ARG A 88 15.28 -3.39 5.77
N ALA A 89 14.97 -2.10 5.61
CA ALA A 89 13.73 -1.52 6.08
C ALA A 89 12.61 -1.91 5.11
N THR A 90 12.06 -3.10 5.31
CA THR A 90 11.13 -3.74 4.38
C THR A 90 9.90 -4.26 5.11
N ILE A 91 8.73 -4.00 4.55
CA ILE A 91 7.45 -4.60 4.95
C ILE A 91 7.13 -5.68 3.92
N THR A 92 7.09 -6.94 4.36
CA THR A 92 6.67 -8.07 3.52
C THR A 92 5.23 -8.47 3.83
N ILE A 93 4.43 -8.58 2.79
CA ILE A 93 3.10 -9.18 2.82
C ILE A 93 3.26 -10.63 2.35
N ALA A 94 3.42 -11.54 3.29
CA ALA A 94 3.62 -12.95 2.99
C ALA A 94 2.37 -13.58 2.36
N ASN A 95 2.59 -14.58 1.52
CA ASN A 95 1.54 -15.55 1.19
C ASN A 95 1.69 -16.70 2.16
N GLU A 96 0.65 -17.52 2.24
CA GLU A 96 0.82 -18.88 2.72
C GLU A 96 1.89 -19.58 1.87
N PRO A 97 2.81 -20.36 2.48
CA PRO A 97 3.88 -21.04 1.76
C PRO A 97 3.40 -21.91 0.60
N MET A 98 2.15 -22.37 0.66
CA MET A 98 1.50 -23.22 -0.34
C MET A 98 0.18 -22.61 -0.81
N ALA A 99 0.20 -21.32 -1.15
CA ALA A 99 -0.99 -20.59 -1.55
C ALA A 99 -1.81 -21.31 -2.64
N LEU A 100 -3.10 -21.54 -2.37
CA LEU A 100 -4.05 -22.13 -3.28
C LEU A 100 -4.53 -21.08 -4.29
N HIS A 101 -4.36 -21.35 -5.58
CA HIS A 101 -4.77 -20.44 -6.65
C HIS A 101 -6.28 -20.15 -6.68
N SER A 102 -7.09 -21.02 -6.07
CA SER A 102 -8.54 -20.86 -5.91
C SER A 102 -8.94 -20.03 -4.68
N ASN A 103 -7.99 -19.70 -3.80
CA ASN A 103 -8.24 -18.92 -2.59
C ASN A 103 -7.69 -17.49 -2.74
N ASP A 104 -8.60 -16.55 -2.98
CA ASP A 104 -8.29 -15.12 -3.07
C ASP A 104 -7.61 -14.55 -1.81
N ALA A 105 -7.90 -15.09 -0.63
CA ALA A 105 -7.28 -14.61 0.60
C ALA A 105 -5.78 -14.91 0.64
N GLU A 106 -5.32 -15.95 -0.05
CA GLU A 106 -3.92 -16.38 -0.10
C GLU A 106 -3.14 -15.73 -1.24
N ALA A 107 -3.79 -14.88 -2.04
CA ALA A 107 -3.20 -14.22 -3.21
C ALA A 107 -3.15 -12.69 -3.03
N LYS A 108 -2.41 -12.20 -2.03
CA LYS A 108 -2.34 -10.75 -1.76
C LYS A 108 -1.73 -9.96 -2.93
N CYS A 109 -2.29 -8.80 -3.23
CA CYS A 109 -1.85 -7.96 -4.37
C CYS A 109 -0.51 -7.28 -4.08
N LEU A 110 -0.44 -6.47 -3.01
CA LEU A 110 0.81 -5.93 -2.50
C LEU A 110 1.66 -7.07 -1.93
N ARG A 111 2.95 -7.09 -2.26
CA ARG A 111 3.90 -8.11 -1.81
C ARG A 111 4.94 -7.52 -0.89
N GLU A 112 5.50 -6.37 -1.26
CA GLU A 112 6.60 -5.76 -0.52
C GLU A 112 6.56 -4.24 -0.62
N VAL A 113 6.97 -3.58 0.46
CA VAL A 113 7.29 -2.15 0.49
C VAL A 113 8.68 -2.01 1.09
N HIS A 114 9.59 -1.40 0.34
CA HIS A 114 10.95 -1.07 0.78
C HIS A 114 10.99 0.41 1.09
N LEU A 115 11.44 0.79 2.28
CA LEU A 115 11.46 2.18 2.73
C LEU A 115 12.90 2.61 2.99
N TYR A 116 13.24 3.83 2.59
CA TYR A 116 14.60 4.36 2.72
C TYR A 116 14.59 5.89 2.75
N LEU A 117 15.67 6.47 3.30
CA LEU A 117 15.91 7.90 3.15
C LEU A 117 16.63 8.15 1.82
N ASP A 118 16.11 9.08 1.02
CA ASP A 118 16.73 9.48 -0.25
C ASP A 118 17.96 10.39 -0.02
N GLU A 119 18.59 10.84 -1.10
CA GLU A 119 19.76 11.72 -1.06
C GLU A 119 19.47 13.09 -0.41
N ASN A 120 18.20 13.50 -0.36
CA ASN A 120 17.73 14.73 0.26
C ASN A 120 17.24 14.51 1.70
N GLY A 121 17.33 13.28 2.22
CA GLY A 121 16.84 12.91 3.54
C GLY A 121 15.31 12.79 3.64
N ARG A 122 14.57 12.74 2.53
CA ARG A 122 13.12 12.46 2.50
C ARG A 122 12.89 10.95 2.65
N LEU A 123 11.78 10.56 3.28
CA LEU A 123 11.38 9.15 3.33
C LEU A 123 10.75 8.74 2.00
N ALA A 124 11.50 7.99 1.20
CA ALA A 124 11.09 7.43 -0.07
C ALA A 124 10.82 5.93 0.05
N GLY A 125 10.30 5.32 -1.02
CA GLY A 125 10.07 3.89 -1.03
C GLY A 125 9.98 3.26 -2.41
N SER A 126 9.92 1.93 -2.41
CA SER A 126 9.61 1.12 -3.58
C SER A 126 8.56 0.08 -3.18
N ALA A 127 7.45 -0.01 -3.93
CA ALA A 127 6.40 -0.98 -3.68
C ALA A 127 6.27 -1.95 -4.84
N TYR A 128 6.15 -3.23 -4.49
CA TYR A 128 5.98 -4.32 -5.45
C TYR A 128 4.62 -4.99 -5.28
N PHE A 129 3.87 -5.02 -6.39
CA PHE A 129 2.58 -5.66 -6.50
C PHE A 129 2.63 -6.81 -7.51
N ARG A 130 2.02 -7.95 -7.17
CA ARG A 130 1.79 -9.01 -8.17
C ARG A 130 0.75 -8.56 -9.20
N ALA A 131 -0.27 -7.84 -8.76
CA ALA A 131 -1.35 -7.38 -9.60
C ALA A 131 -2.00 -6.14 -9.00
N GLN A 132 -2.55 -5.30 -9.87
CA GLN A 132 -3.23 -4.07 -9.49
C GLN A 132 -4.44 -3.87 -10.41
N ALA A 133 -5.58 -3.54 -9.83
CA ALA A 133 -6.72 -2.99 -10.56
C ALA A 133 -6.63 -1.47 -10.53
N ALA A 134 -6.74 -0.81 -11.68
CA ALA A 134 -6.61 0.63 -11.78
C ALA A 134 -7.64 1.37 -10.91
N SER A 135 -8.86 0.85 -10.85
CA SER A 135 -9.92 1.36 -9.98
C SER A 135 -9.57 1.35 -8.48
N VAL A 136 -8.61 0.52 -8.04
CA VAL A 136 -8.20 0.35 -6.64
C VAL A 136 -6.89 1.11 -6.32
N PHE A 137 -6.30 1.83 -7.29
CA PHE A 137 -5.09 2.63 -7.05
C PHE A 137 -5.22 3.58 -5.85
N PRO A 138 -6.30 4.39 -5.74
CA PRO A 138 -6.46 5.33 -4.64
C PRO A 138 -6.24 4.69 -3.26
N LYS A 139 -6.86 3.53 -3.04
CA LYS A 139 -6.75 2.81 -1.77
C LYS A 139 -5.32 2.35 -1.46
N ASN A 140 -4.62 1.77 -2.45
CA ASN A 140 -3.29 1.21 -2.24
C ASN A 140 -2.23 2.32 -2.11
N ILE A 141 -2.36 3.41 -2.87
CA ILE A 141 -1.51 4.60 -2.72
C ILE A 141 -1.73 5.23 -1.35
N HIS A 142 -2.99 5.41 -0.94
CA HIS A 142 -3.32 5.93 0.39
C HIS A 142 -2.73 5.07 1.50
N PHE A 143 -2.92 3.75 1.44
CA PHE A 143 -2.38 2.84 2.44
C PHE A 143 -0.85 2.92 2.57
N ILE A 144 -0.11 2.95 1.45
CA ILE A 144 1.35 3.08 1.48
C ILE A 144 1.75 4.46 1.98
N GLY A 145 1.08 5.52 1.54
CA GLY A 145 1.30 6.88 2.02
C GLY A 145 1.12 7.00 3.52
N SER A 146 0.07 6.39 4.09
CA SER A 146 -0.16 6.39 5.54
C SER A 146 0.87 5.58 6.30
N ILE A 147 1.37 4.47 5.77
CA ILE A 147 2.54 3.78 6.33
C ILE A 147 3.75 4.71 6.34
N MET A 148 4.02 5.39 5.23
CA MET A 148 5.16 6.30 5.12
C MET A 148 5.01 7.46 6.11
N THR A 149 3.82 8.05 6.26
CA THR A 149 3.53 9.07 7.27
C THR A 149 3.83 8.58 8.68
N GLU A 150 3.27 7.42 9.07
CA GLU A 150 3.48 6.82 10.40
C GLU A 150 4.97 6.56 10.68
N VAL A 151 5.70 6.02 9.70
CA VAL A 151 7.15 5.80 9.83
C VAL A 151 7.87 7.13 9.98
N ALA A 152 7.60 8.11 9.10
CA ALA A 152 8.25 9.41 9.12
C ALA A 152 8.05 10.11 10.47
N GLU A 153 6.82 10.16 10.99
CA GLU A 153 6.50 10.80 12.28
C GLU A 153 7.25 10.20 13.47
N ARG A 154 7.60 8.90 13.37
CA ARG A 154 8.30 8.14 14.40
C ARG A 154 9.82 8.13 14.25
N LEU A 155 10.36 8.57 13.12
CA LEU A 155 11.80 8.70 12.94
C LEU A 155 12.34 9.95 13.64
N PRO A 156 13.59 9.94 14.16
CA PRO A 156 14.15 11.06 14.92
C PRO A 156 14.14 12.41 14.19
N GLN A 157 14.38 12.39 12.87
CA GLN A 157 14.45 13.60 12.04
C GLN A 157 13.11 14.03 11.46
N LYS A 158 12.05 13.23 11.65
CA LYS A 158 10.71 13.44 11.07
C LYS A 158 10.77 13.88 9.60
N PRO A 159 11.41 13.07 8.72
CA PRO A 159 11.65 13.45 7.34
C PRO A 159 10.34 13.71 6.60
N ALA A 160 10.34 14.64 5.64
CA ALA A 160 9.24 14.78 4.71
C ALA A 160 9.11 13.51 3.84
N LEU A 161 7.91 13.22 3.34
CA LEU A 161 7.72 12.12 2.40
C LEU A 161 8.36 12.44 1.05
N GLY A 162 8.98 11.45 0.43
CA GLY A 162 9.63 11.52 -0.88
C GLY A 162 8.84 10.79 -1.97
N GLU A 163 9.54 10.20 -2.92
CA GLU A 163 8.92 9.47 -4.03
C GLU A 163 8.69 7.99 -3.69
N LEU A 164 7.66 7.41 -4.29
CA LEU A 164 7.38 5.98 -4.29
C LEU A 164 7.58 5.42 -5.70
N PHE A 165 8.55 4.52 -5.86
CA PHE A 165 8.69 3.71 -7.06
C PHE A 165 7.70 2.54 -7.02
N TYR A 166 6.63 2.65 -7.80
CA TYR A 166 5.52 1.71 -7.81
C TYR A 166 5.68 0.71 -8.96
N VAL A 167 5.73 -0.58 -8.66
CA VAL A 167 5.81 -1.67 -9.66
C VAL A 167 4.63 -2.63 -9.50
N THR A 168 3.98 -2.97 -10.60
CA THR A 168 3.00 -4.07 -10.65
C THR A 168 3.21 -4.97 -11.86
N THR A 169 3.22 -6.30 -11.65
CA THR A 169 3.43 -7.23 -12.78
C THR A 169 2.23 -7.35 -13.71
N ILE A 170 1.02 -7.09 -13.20
CA ILE A 170 -0.24 -7.16 -13.95
C ILE A 170 -1.10 -5.96 -13.56
N LEU A 171 -1.30 -5.03 -14.46
CA LEU A 171 -2.26 -3.96 -14.32
C LEU A 171 -3.50 -4.27 -15.19
N VAL A 172 -4.66 -4.29 -14.54
CA VAL A 172 -5.98 -4.43 -15.17
C VAL A 172 -6.83 -3.21 -14.83
N ALA A 173 -7.89 -2.96 -15.59
CA ALA A 173 -8.76 -1.82 -15.34
C ALA A 173 -9.55 -1.95 -14.03
N ASP A 174 -10.17 -3.11 -13.83
CA ASP A 174 -10.96 -3.46 -12.66
C ASP A 174 -10.72 -4.93 -12.26
N ARG A 175 -11.55 -5.47 -11.37
CA ARG A 175 -11.44 -6.86 -10.89
C ARG A 175 -12.30 -7.87 -11.68
N SER A 176 -12.94 -7.46 -12.77
CA SER A 176 -13.89 -8.29 -13.53
C SER A 176 -13.24 -9.42 -14.34
#